data_AF-M1ZX93-F1
#
_entry.id   AF-M1ZX93-F1
#
_cell.length_a   1.000
_cell.length_b   1.000
_cell.length_c   1.000
_cell.angle_alpha   90.00
_cell.angle_beta   90.00
_cell.angle_gamma   90.00
#
_symmetry.space_group_name_H-M   'P 1'
#
loop_
_entity.id
_entity.type
_entity.pdbx_description
1 polymer ?
#
loop_
_entity_poly.entity_id
_entity_poly.type
_entity_poly.pdbx_seq_one_letter_code
_entity_poly.pdbx_strand_id
1 'polypeptide(L)'
;TDEENKKFEVFKGQLNQYRTLREDVMKLVENNNYTQAEEKYKEISKVRDDMFESIDKIIEINLNSAELSHDDINSIYAKSNMIIAILSIVGLLMAIFIGLLIAKNIAKPLNKIKNLAERLANYDFSTSIAITRVDEFGQTAVALNTAQENVNGLVKIIMENSQDISASSEELSATVEELSSKVETIDTAINNIAASMQESSAASEEISASVEEVDSSANELSQKAMEGSNNSNQFKERATEVKKN
;
A
#
# COMPACT_ATOMS: atom_id res chain seq x y z
N THR A 1 -27.56 70.52 8.99
CA THR A 1 -26.27 70.85 9.70
C THR A 1 -26.48 72.00 10.69
N ASP A 2 -25.53 72.29 11.59
CA ASP A 2 -25.65 73.45 12.51
C ASP A 2 -25.81 74.78 11.77
N GLU A 3 -25.16 74.90 10.59
CA GLU A 3 -25.28 76.05 9.71
C GLU A 3 -26.66 76.15 9.04
N GLU A 4 -27.19 75.05 8.50
CA GLU A 4 -28.54 74.97 7.95
C GLU A 4 -29.59 75.32 9.00
N ASN A 5 -29.48 74.76 10.21
CA ASN A 5 -30.38 75.05 11.33
C ASN A 5 -30.37 76.55 11.66
N LYS A 6 -29.19 77.18 11.71
CA LYS A 6 -29.06 78.62 11.96
C LYS A 6 -29.70 79.46 10.86
N LYS A 7 -29.55 79.08 9.59
CA LYS A 7 -30.20 79.76 8.45
C LYS A 7 -31.71 79.55 8.45
N PHE A 8 -32.18 78.38 8.84
CA PHE A 8 -33.60 78.06 8.96
C PHE A 8 -34.27 78.89 10.08
N GLU A 9 -33.61 79.09 11.21
CA GLU A 9 -34.10 80.01 12.26
C GLU A 9 -34.22 81.45 11.75
N VAL A 10 -33.23 81.94 10.99
CA VAL A 10 -33.28 83.29 10.37
C VAL A 10 -34.45 83.41 9.40
N PHE A 11 -34.62 82.42 8.51
CA PHE A 11 -35.74 82.36 7.58
C PHE A 11 -37.09 82.37 8.30
N LYS A 12 -37.25 81.57 9.37
CA LYS A 12 -38.49 81.56 10.16
C LYS A 12 -38.79 82.91 10.78
N GLY A 13 -37.77 83.61 11.27
CA GLY A 13 -37.89 84.98 11.79
C GLY A 13 -38.39 85.95 10.73
N GLN A 14 -37.75 85.95 9.55
CA GLN A 14 -38.13 86.80 8.43
C GLN A 14 -39.50 86.46 7.85
N LEU A 15 -39.87 85.17 7.80
CA LEU A 15 -41.19 84.70 7.38
C LEU A 15 -42.28 85.20 8.32
N ASN A 16 -42.03 85.21 9.63
CA ASN A 16 -42.96 85.76 10.61
C ASN A 16 -43.11 87.28 10.41
N GLN A 17 -42.00 88.01 10.32
CA GLN A 17 -42.02 89.46 10.03
C GLN A 17 -42.75 89.80 8.73
N TYR A 18 -42.52 89.03 7.66
CA TYR A 18 -43.21 89.17 6.39
C TYR A 18 -44.73 88.97 6.53
N ARG A 19 -45.16 87.94 7.28
CA ARG A 19 -46.58 87.67 7.55
C ARG A 19 -47.23 88.81 8.31
N THR A 20 -46.59 89.30 9.38
CA THR A 20 -47.10 90.44 10.17
C THR A 20 -47.23 91.70 9.34
N LEU A 21 -46.18 92.09 8.61
CA LEU A 21 -46.23 93.29 7.75
C LEU A 21 -47.29 93.17 6.66
N ARG A 22 -47.44 91.97 6.07
CA ARG A 22 -48.50 91.71 5.07
C ARG A 22 -49.89 91.85 5.67
N GLU A 23 -50.12 91.32 6.88
CA GLU A 23 -51.40 91.49 7.60
C GLU A 23 -51.71 92.96 7.90
N ASP A 24 -50.72 93.74 8.33
CA ASP A 24 -50.88 95.17 8.59
C ASP A 24 -51.22 95.95 7.31
N VAL A 25 -50.56 95.65 6.19
CA VAL A 25 -50.90 96.23 4.88
C VAL A 25 -52.32 95.84 4.46
N MET A 26 -52.72 94.57 4.62
CA MET A 26 -54.10 94.13 4.30
C MET A 26 -55.13 94.89 5.13
N LYS A 27 -54.92 95.05 6.45
CA LYS A 27 -55.82 95.85 7.32
C LYS A 27 -55.89 97.32 6.91
N LEU A 28 -54.77 97.93 6.50
CA LEU A 28 -54.75 99.32 6.04
C LEU A 28 -55.53 99.49 4.72
N VAL A 29 -55.41 98.52 3.80
CA VAL A 29 -56.18 98.49 2.55
C VAL A 29 -57.67 98.29 2.81
N GLU A 30 -58.06 97.35 3.69
CA GLU A 30 -59.46 97.11 4.08
C GLU A 30 -60.12 98.37 4.68
N ASN A 31 -59.34 99.16 5.43
CA ASN A 31 -59.77 100.43 6.02
C ASN A 31 -59.66 101.64 5.05
N ASN A 32 -59.37 101.42 3.76
CA ASN A 32 -59.18 102.46 2.73
C ASN A 32 -58.02 103.44 2.99
N ASN A 33 -57.06 103.10 3.84
CA ASN A 33 -55.88 103.92 4.17
C ASN A 33 -54.71 103.64 3.20
N TYR A 34 -54.92 103.92 1.91
CA TYR A 34 -54.00 103.53 0.84
C TYR A 34 -52.60 104.15 0.94
N THR A 35 -52.47 105.40 1.40
CA THR A 35 -51.17 106.07 1.53
C THR A 35 -50.27 105.40 2.58
N GLN A 36 -50.84 105.02 3.73
CA GLN A 36 -50.10 104.31 4.79
C GLN A 36 -49.82 102.85 4.38
N ALA A 37 -50.75 102.23 3.65
CA ALA A 37 -50.54 100.89 3.08
C ALA A 37 -49.37 100.87 2.09
N GLU A 38 -49.21 101.90 1.25
CA GLU A 38 -48.09 102.00 0.31
C GLU A 38 -46.74 102.16 1.03
N GLU A 39 -46.69 102.97 2.09
CA GLU A 39 -45.48 103.13 2.90
C GLU A 39 -45.07 101.83 3.59
N LYS A 40 -46.03 101.12 4.19
CA LYS A 40 -45.80 99.80 4.80
C LYS A 40 -45.48 98.71 3.77
N TYR A 41 -46.00 98.79 2.57
CA TYR A 41 -45.66 97.88 1.49
C TYR A 41 -44.19 98.01 1.05
N LYS A 42 -43.60 99.22 1.10
CA LYS A 42 -42.17 99.42 0.84
C LYS A 42 -41.29 98.70 1.86
N GLU A 43 -41.72 98.61 3.13
CA GLU A 43 -41.03 97.82 4.17
C GLU A 43 -41.10 96.31 3.89
N ILE A 44 -42.21 95.81 3.31
CA ILE A 44 -42.37 94.39 2.94
C ILE A 44 -41.33 93.94 1.92
N SER A 45 -41.00 94.77 0.93
CA SER A 45 -40.09 94.36 -0.16
C SER A 45 -38.76 93.87 0.39
N LYS A 46 -38.15 94.63 1.32
CA LYS A 46 -36.86 94.27 1.91
C LYS A 46 -36.92 92.96 2.71
N VAL A 47 -37.94 92.82 3.58
CA VAL A 47 -38.11 91.60 4.38
C VAL A 47 -38.37 90.38 3.49
N ARG A 48 -39.12 90.56 2.41
CA ARG A 48 -39.37 89.51 1.41
C ARG A 48 -38.07 89.10 0.70
N ASP A 49 -37.27 90.07 0.27
CA ASP A 49 -36.03 89.81 -0.46
C ASP A 49 -35.00 89.11 0.46
N ASP A 50 -34.85 89.57 1.72
CA ASP A 50 -33.99 88.93 2.73
C ASP A 50 -34.47 87.50 3.09
N MET A 51 -35.79 87.27 3.08
CA MET A 51 -36.41 85.96 3.28
C MET A 51 -36.12 85.01 2.10
N PHE A 52 -36.24 85.49 0.86
CA PHE A 52 -35.91 84.71 -0.33
C PHE A 52 -34.42 84.37 -0.40
N GLU A 53 -33.54 85.31 -0.06
CA GLU A 53 -32.10 85.04 0.03
C GLU A 53 -31.79 83.96 1.08
N SER A 54 -32.51 83.93 2.20
CA SER A 54 -32.32 82.94 3.25
C SER A 54 -32.78 81.55 2.84
N ILE A 55 -33.90 81.42 2.12
CA ILE A 55 -34.33 80.10 1.59
C ILE A 55 -33.42 79.63 0.46
N ASP A 56 -32.96 80.52 -0.42
CA ASP A 56 -32.01 80.18 -1.49
C ASP A 56 -30.70 79.64 -0.91
N LYS A 57 -30.18 80.25 0.16
CA LYS A 57 -29.00 79.74 0.88
C LYS A 57 -29.23 78.36 1.50
N ILE A 58 -30.43 78.07 2.03
CA ILE A 58 -30.75 76.74 2.56
C ILE A 58 -30.81 75.71 1.44
N ILE A 59 -31.40 76.06 0.29
CA ILE A 59 -31.43 75.22 -0.91
C ILE A 59 -30.00 74.93 -1.38
N GLU A 60 -29.14 75.94 -1.45
CA GLU A 60 -27.72 75.80 -1.84
C GLU A 60 -26.96 74.89 -0.87
N ILE A 61 -27.11 75.06 0.45
CA ILE A 61 -26.50 74.19 1.46
C ILE A 61 -26.93 72.73 1.26
N ASN A 62 -28.22 72.49 1.00
CA ASN A 62 -28.76 71.15 0.81
C ASN A 62 -28.32 70.51 -0.50
N LEU A 63 -28.23 71.28 -1.60
CA LEU A 63 -27.70 70.80 -2.88
C LEU A 63 -26.21 70.45 -2.76
N ASN A 64 -25.39 71.32 -2.15
CA ASN A 64 -23.98 71.06 -1.92
C ASN A 64 -23.77 69.84 -1.00
N SER A 65 -24.58 69.70 0.05
CA SER A 65 -24.53 68.54 0.95
C SER A 65 -24.90 67.23 0.23
N ALA A 66 -25.88 67.28 -0.69
CA ALA A 66 -26.27 66.13 -1.50
C ALA A 66 -25.15 65.72 -2.48
N GLU A 67 -24.49 66.69 -3.12
CA GLU A 67 -23.35 66.44 -4.01
C GLU A 67 -22.15 65.83 -3.25
N LEU A 68 -21.77 66.41 -2.11
CA LEU A 68 -20.73 65.86 -1.24
C LEU A 68 -21.04 64.44 -0.77
N SER A 69 -22.30 64.17 -0.41
CA SER A 69 -22.74 62.82 -0.01
C SER A 69 -22.68 61.84 -1.18
N HIS A 70 -23.01 62.28 -2.39
CA HIS A 70 -22.90 61.45 -3.60
C HIS A 70 -21.44 61.06 -3.89
N ASP A 71 -20.52 62.01 -3.80
CA ASP A 71 -19.09 61.78 -3.99
C ASP A 71 -18.50 60.87 -2.92
N ASP A 72 -18.89 61.06 -1.64
CA ASP A 72 -18.44 60.20 -0.55
C ASP A 72 -18.95 58.76 -0.73
N ILE A 73 -20.21 58.59 -1.11
CA ILE A 73 -20.79 57.28 -1.44
C ILE A 73 -20.01 56.60 -2.56
N ASN A 74 -19.70 57.30 -3.66
CA ASN A 74 -18.92 56.75 -4.77
C ASN A 74 -17.50 56.34 -4.34
N SER A 75 -16.85 57.15 -3.50
CA SER A 75 -15.54 56.86 -2.91
C SER A 75 -15.58 55.63 -1.99
N ILE A 76 -16.63 55.50 -1.17
CA ILE A 76 -16.86 54.34 -0.30
C ILE A 76 -17.07 53.07 -1.15
N TYR A 77 -17.87 53.14 -2.21
CA TYR A 77 -18.07 52.02 -3.12
C TYR A 77 -16.76 51.57 -3.79
N ALA A 78 -15.96 52.52 -4.29
CA ALA A 78 -14.68 52.22 -4.91
C ALA A 78 -13.71 51.55 -3.92
N LYS A 79 -13.59 52.09 -2.69
CA LYS A 79 -12.78 51.50 -1.62
C LYS A 79 -13.27 50.11 -1.23
N SER A 80 -14.58 49.92 -1.11
CA SER A 80 -15.19 48.63 -0.76
C SER A 80 -14.90 47.58 -1.83
N ASN A 81 -15.08 47.91 -3.11
CA ASN A 81 -14.74 47.03 -4.22
C ASN A 81 -13.25 46.69 -4.26
N MET A 82 -12.38 47.65 -3.97
CA MET A 82 -10.93 47.42 -3.88
C MET A 82 -10.59 46.45 -2.74
N ILE A 83 -11.18 46.60 -1.56
CA ILE A 83 -10.97 45.69 -0.43
C ILE A 83 -11.47 44.29 -0.77
N ILE A 84 -12.66 44.15 -1.35
CA ILE A 84 -13.22 42.85 -1.76
C ILE A 84 -12.31 42.18 -2.81
N ALA A 85 -11.80 42.94 -3.78
CA ALA A 85 -10.88 42.42 -4.79
C ALA A 85 -9.57 41.93 -4.16
N ILE A 86 -8.97 42.70 -3.24
CA ILE A 86 -7.76 42.29 -2.53
C ILE A 86 -8.00 41.01 -1.71
N LEU A 87 -9.08 40.95 -0.94
CA LEU A 87 -9.42 39.76 -0.15
C LEU A 87 -9.64 38.53 -1.05
N SER A 88 -10.29 38.70 -2.20
CA SER A 88 -10.50 37.62 -3.18
C SER A 88 -9.18 37.11 -3.75
N ILE A 89 -8.27 38.01 -4.11
CA ILE A 89 -6.94 37.65 -4.63
C ILE A 89 -6.12 36.94 -3.55
N VAL A 90 -6.10 37.47 -2.32
CA VAL A 90 -5.38 36.85 -1.20
C VAL A 90 -5.94 35.46 -0.89
N GLY A 91 -7.28 35.31 -0.87
CA GLY A 91 -7.94 34.03 -0.67
C GLY A 91 -7.56 33.02 -1.75
N LEU A 92 -7.54 33.43 -3.03
CA LEU A 92 -7.12 32.59 -4.14
C LEU A 92 -5.65 32.15 -4.01
N LEU A 93 -4.75 33.09 -3.72
CA LEU A 93 -3.33 32.79 -3.54
C LEU A 93 -3.10 31.83 -2.37
N MET A 94 -3.82 32.02 -1.26
CA MET A 94 -3.73 31.14 -0.09
C MET A 94 -4.28 29.74 -0.40
N ALA A 95 -5.38 29.64 -1.16
CA ALA A 95 -5.93 28.37 -1.61
C ALA A 95 -4.95 27.61 -2.52
N ILE A 96 -4.33 28.29 -3.49
CA ILE A 96 -3.29 27.72 -4.36
C ILE A 96 -2.09 27.25 -3.53
N PHE A 97 -1.62 28.10 -2.61
CA PHE A 97 -0.47 27.78 -1.76
C PHE A 97 -0.71 26.54 -0.89
N ILE A 98 -1.86 26.49 -0.21
CA ILE A 98 -2.26 25.33 0.61
C ILE A 98 -2.43 24.09 -0.28
N GLY A 99 -3.06 24.22 -1.45
CA GLY A 99 -3.23 23.14 -2.40
C GLY A 99 -1.90 22.53 -2.84
N LEU A 100 -0.91 23.36 -3.16
CA LEU A 100 0.44 22.92 -3.51
C LEU A 100 1.17 22.25 -2.35
N LEU A 101 1.02 22.77 -1.13
CA LEU A 101 1.59 22.15 0.07
C LEU A 101 1.01 20.75 0.31
N ILE A 102 -0.31 20.60 0.25
CA ILE A 102 -0.99 19.32 0.44
C ILE A 102 -0.57 18.34 -0.67
N ALA A 103 -0.62 18.77 -1.93
CA ALA A 103 -0.22 17.93 -3.07
C ALA A 103 1.21 17.40 -2.91
N LYS A 104 2.17 18.28 -2.54
CA LYS A 104 3.55 17.87 -2.30
C LYS A 104 3.69 16.95 -1.09
N ASN A 105 2.92 17.21 -0.03
CA ASN A 105 2.98 16.44 1.20
C ASN A 105 2.36 15.03 1.06
N ILE A 106 1.41 14.82 0.15
CA ILE A 106 0.78 13.53 -0.11
C ILE A 106 1.45 12.79 -1.28
N ALA A 107 1.67 13.44 -2.41
CA ALA A 107 2.16 12.77 -3.62
C ALA A 107 3.58 12.21 -3.44
N LYS A 108 4.46 12.93 -2.73
CA LYS A 108 5.85 12.51 -2.52
C LYS A 108 5.98 11.19 -1.74
N PRO A 109 5.41 11.03 -0.52
CA PRO A 109 5.49 9.75 0.19
C PRO A 109 4.72 8.63 -0.52
N LEU A 110 3.56 8.93 -1.11
CA LEU A 110 2.78 7.93 -1.83
C LEU A 110 3.57 7.36 -3.02
N ASN A 111 4.28 8.21 -3.76
CA ASN A 111 5.11 7.77 -4.87
C ASN A 111 6.30 6.92 -4.37
N LYS A 112 6.88 7.20 -3.21
CA LYS A 112 7.92 6.34 -2.61
C LYS A 112 7.39 4.94 -2.26
N ILE A 113 6.21 4.89 -1.64
CA ILE A 113 5.53 3.62 -1.30
C ILE A 113 5.20 2.85 -2.58
N LYS A 114 4.66 3.54 -3.60
CA LYS A 114 4.37 2.96 -4.90
C LYS A 114 5.63 2.34 -5.54
N ASN A 115 6.74 3.09 -5.58
CA ASN A 115 8.00 2.58 -6.15
C ASN A 115 8.54 1.36 -5.38
N LEU A 116 8.42 1.34 -4.04
CA LEU A 116 8.75 0.14 -3.27
C LEU A 116 7.87 -1.03 -3.70
N ALA A 117 6.54 -0.84 -3.74
CA ALA A 117 5.61 -1.89 -4.14
C ALA A 117 5.89 -2.41 -5.57
N GLU A 118 6.20 -1.52 -6.52
CA GLU A 118 6.60 -1.91 -7.89
C GLU A 118 7.89 -2.73 -7.89
N ARG A 119 8.87 -2.41 -7.03
CA ARG A 119 10.10 -3.20 -6.90
C ARG A 119 9.83 -4.58 -6.30
N LEU A 120 9.03 -4.65 -5.24
CA LEU A 120 8.61 -5.92 -4.63
C LEU A 120 7.84 -6.80 -5.64
N ALA A 121 7.00 -6.19 -6.48
CA ALA A 121 6.27 -6.89 -7.54
C ALA A 121 7.21 -7.45 -8.63
N ASN A 122 8.37 -6.84 -8.84
CA ASN A 122 9.42 -7.33 -9.74
C ASN A 122 10.45 -8.22 -9.02
N TYR A 123 10.12 -8.75 -7.84
CA TYR A 123 10.98 -9.60 -7.01
C TYR A 123 12.29 -8.93 -6.54
N ASP A 124 12.38 -7.60 -6.60
CA ASP A 124 13.51 -6.86 -6.05
C ASP A 124 13.27 -6.56 -4.56
N PHE A 125 13.78 -7.45 -3.72
CA PHE A 125 13.78 -7.32 -2.26
C PHE A 125 15.10 -6.77 -1.70
N SER A 126 15.97 -6.16 -2.52
CA SER A 126 17.35 -5.83 -2.14
C SER A 126 17.50 -4.57 -1.29
N THR A 127 16.67 -3.54 -1.51
CA THR A 127 16.79 -2.26 -0.80
C THR A 127 15.46 -1.80 -0.19
N SER A 128 15.50 -1.37 1.07
CA SER A 128 14.36 -0.80 1.79
C SER A 128 14.27 0.71 1.55
N ILE A 129 13.13 1.31 1.90
CA ILE A 129 12.96 2.76 1.83
C ILE A 129 13.18 3.42 3.20
N ALA A 130 13.92 4.53 3.20
CA ALA A 130 14.12 5.35 4.40
C ALA A 130 12.86 6.16 4.72
N ILE A 131 12.38 6.03 5.97
CA ILE A 131 11.13 6.62 6.44
C ILE A 131 11.41 7.47 7.67
N THR A 132 11.08 8.75 7.59
CA THR A 132 11.17 9.71 8.72
C THR A 132 9.80 10.21 9.17
N ARG A 133 8.71 9.78 8.50
CA ARG A 133 7.33 10.15 8.85
C ARG A 133 6.78 9.18 9.89
N VAL A 134 5.92 9.71 10.77
CA VAL A 134 5.25 8.97 11.85
C VAL A 134 3.74 8.80 11.61
N ASP A 135 3.24 9.24 10.46
CA ASP A 135 1.84 9.13 10.06
C ASP A 135 1.54 7.81 9.35
N GLU A 136 0.33 7.67 8.80
CA GLU A 136 -0.16 6.46 8.14
C GLU A 136 0.72 6.04 6.95
N PHE A 137 1.28 7.01 6.21
CA PHE A 137 2.23 6.71 5.13
C PHE A 137 3.55 6.16 5.68
N GLY A 138 4.03 6.71 6.79
CA GLY A 138 5.20 6.19 7.49
C GLY A 138 4.99 4.76 7.98
N GLN A 139 3.87 4.51 8.66
CA GLN A 139 3.52 3.18 9.16
C GLN A 139 3.35 2.15 8.03
N THR A 140 2.72 2.54 6.93
CA THR A 140 2.57 1.67 5.74
C THR A 140 3.94 1.32 5.15
N ALA A 141 4.83 2.29 5.04
CA ALA A 141 6.17 2.08 4.52
C ALA A 141 7.00 1.15 5.44
N VAL A 142 6.85 1.27 6.77
CA VAL A 142 7.50 0.37 7.74
C VAL A 142 6.98 -1.05 7.57
N ALA A 143 5.66 -1.23 7.49
CA ALA A 143 5.06 -2.54 7.27
C ALA A 143 5.54 -3.21 5.98
N LEU A 144 5.68 -2.44 4.88
CA LEU A 144 6.23 -2.95 3.63
C LEU A 144 7.71 -3.32 3.71
N ASN A 145 8.52 -2.54 4.42
CA ASN A 145 9.93 -2.89 4.67
C ASN A 145 10.03 -4.20 5.48
N THR A 146 9.18 -4.39 6.50
CA THR A 146 9.15 -5.66 7.26
C THR A 146 8.69 -6.82 6.38
N ALA A 147 7.69 -6.63 5.52
CA ALA A 147 7.26 -7.66 4.57
C ALA A 147 8.39 -8.04 3.59
N GLN A 148 9.11 -7.05 3.08
CA GLN A 148 10.30 -7.26 2.24
C GLN A 148 11.36 -8.10 2.94
N GLU A 149 11.69 -7.75 4.20
CA GLU A 149 12.69 -8.47 5.00
C GLU A 149 12.28 -9.93 5.23
N ASN A 150 11.02 -10.17 5.56
CA ASN A 150 10.48 -11.52 5.73
C ASN A 150 10.57 -12.35 4.45
N VAL A 151 10.26 -11.77 3.29
CA VAL A 151 10.37 -12.47 2.00
C VAL A 151 11.83 -12.77 1.67
N ASN A 152 12.75 -11.83 1.91
CA ASN A 152 14.18 -12.05 1.71
C ASN A 152 14.70 -13.20 2.60
N GLY A 153 14.32 -13.20 3.89
CA GLY A 153 14.64 -14.28 4.82
C GLY A 153 14.09 -15.63 4.37
N LEU A 154 12.85 -15.69 3.87
CA LEU A 154 12.25 -16.91 3.33
C LEU A 154 13.03 -17.43 2.11
N VAL A 155 13.40 -16.55 1.18
CA VAL A 155 14.18 -16.93 0.00
C VAL A 155 15.54 -17.50 0.40
N LYS A 156 16.21 -16.91 1.40
CA LYS A 156 17.47 -17.41 1.92
C LYS A 156 17.35 -18.83 2.48
N ILE A 157 16.32 -19.10 3.28
CA ILE A 157 16.04 -20.44 3.82
C ILE A 157 15.77 -21.44 2.70
N ILE A 158 15.02 -21.04 1.66
CA ILE A 158 14.78 -21.90 0.50
C ILE A 158 16.09 -22.23 -0.22
N MET A 159 16.98 -21.25 -0.39
CA MET A 159 18.29 -21.49 -1.01
C MET A 159 19.16 -22.45 -0.21
N GLU A 160 19.24 -22.25 1.11
CA GLU A 160 19.99 -23.13 2.03
C GLU A 160 19.47 -24.57 1.95
N ASN A 161 18.16 -24.77 2.10
CA ASN A 161 17.54 -26.10 1.97
C ASN A 161 17.73 -26.72 0.59
N SER A 162 17.72 -25.92 -0.48
CA SER A 162 17.93 -26.44 -1.84
C SER A 162 19.36 -26.96 -2.02
N GLN A 163 20.32 -26.31 -1.38
CA GLN A 163 21.72 -26.73 -1.39
C GLN A 163 21.91 -28.01 -0.58
N ASP A 164 21.26 -28.13 0.57
CA ASP A 164 21.26 -29.37 1.37
C ASP A 164 20.65 -30.54 0.60
N ILE A 165 19.52 -30.33 -0.08
CA ILE A 165 18.89 -31.35 -0.94
C ILE A 165 19.82 -31.75 -2.08
N SER A 166 20.53 -30.80 -2.70
CA SER A 166 21.50 -31.10 -3.75
C SER A 166 22.63 -32.00 -3.23
N ALA A 167 23.19 -31.69 -2.05
CA ALA A 167 24.24 -32.48 -1.43
C ALA A 167 23.74 -33.90 -1.07
N SER A 168 22.56 -34.02 -0.45
CA SER A 168 21.97 -35.34 -0.16
C SER A 168 21.66 -36.15 -1.42
N SER A 169 21.31 -35.49 -2.53
CA SER A 169 21.08 -36.16 -3.82
C SER A 169 22.38 -36.72 -4.41
N GLU A 170 23.50 -36.00 -4.27
CA GLU A 170 24.83 -36.49 -4.66
C GLU A 170 25.26 -37.70 -3.81
N GLU A 171 25.07 -37.64 -2.49
CA GLU A 171 25.36 -38.76 -1.58
C GLU A 171 24.50 -39.99 -1.90
N LEU A 172 23.21 -39.79 -2.19
CA LEU A 172 22.32 -40.86 -2.62
C LEU A 172 22.77 -41.48 -3.93
N SER A 173 23.20 -40.67 -4.92
CA SER A 173 23.72 -41.17 -6.20
C SER A 173 24.95 -42.05 -5.99
N ALA A 174 25.90 -41.61 -5.16
CA ALA A 174 27.09 -42.39 -4.82
C ALA A 174 26.73 -43.72 -4.12
N THR A 175 25.76 -43.70 -3.21
CA THR A 175 25.27 -44.89 -2.53
C THR A 175 24.62 -45.89 -3.49
N VAL A 176 23.88 -45.39 -4.50
CA VAL A 176 23.27 -46.22 -5.54
C VAL A 176 24.33 -46.86 -6.44
N GLU A 177 25.38 -46.13 -6.80
CA GLU A 177 26.52 -46.70 -7.56
C GLU A 177 27.24 -47.81 -6.77
N GLU A 178 27.51 -47.59 -5.49
CA GLU A 178 28.10 -48.61 -4.62
C GLU A 178 27.20 -49.84 -4.51
N LEU A 179 25.89 -49.63 -4.35
CA LEU A 179 24.92 -50.73 -4.30
C LEU A 179 24.91 -51.53 -5.61
N SER A 180 24.94 -50.84 -6.76
CA SER A 180 25.01 -51.48 -8.08
C SER A 180 26.26 -52.37 -8.20
N SER A 181 27.43 -51.88 -7.77
CA SER A 181 28.66 -52.68 -7.75
C SER A 181 28.58 -53.89 -6.81
N LYS A 182 27.96 -53.74 -5.64
CA LYS A 182 27.72 -54.86 -4.73
C LYS A 182 26.78 -55.90 -5.32
N VAL A 183 25.74 -55.48 -6.04
CA VAL A 183 24.83 -56.39 -6.75
C VAL A 183 25.57 -57.20 -7.82
N GLU A 184 26.48 -56.58 -8.59
CA GLU A 184 27.33 -57.30 -9.56
C GLU A 184 28.25 -58.33 -8.89
N THR A 185 28.79 -57.99 -7.72
CA THR A 185 29.59 -58.91 -6.90
C THR A 185 28.75 -60.09 -6.40
N ILE A 186 27.51 -59.83 -5.95
CA ILE A 186 26.56 -60.87 -5.52
C ILE A 186 26.20 -61.78 -6.70
N ASP A 187 25.93 -61.23 -7.88
CA ASP A 187 25.63 -62.02 -9.08
C ASP A 187 26.79 -62.96 -9.43
N THR A 188 28.02 -62.45 -9.38
CA THR A 188 29.23 -63.27 -9.57
C THR A 188 29.35 -64.38 -8.52
N ALA A 189 29.07 -64.08 -7.25
CA ALA A 189 29.10 -65.08 -6.18
C ALA A 189 28.02 -66.15 -6.36
N ILE A 190 26.82 -65.78 -6.82
CA ILE A 190 25.73 -66.73 -7.13
C ILE A 190 26.15 -67.65 -8.29
N ASN A 191 26.76 -67.11 -9.34
CA ASN A 191 27.27 -67.93 -10.45
C ASN A 191 28.32 -68.96 -9.99
N ASN A 192 29.23 -68.55 -9.09
CA ASN A 192 30.21 -69.48 -8.50
C ASN A 192 29.54 -70.56 -7.63
N ILE A 193 28.55 -70.19 -6.81
CA ILE A 193 27.78 -71.15 -6.00
C ILE A 193 27.06 -72.16 -6.90
N ALA A 194 26.44 -71.69 -7.99
CA ALA A 194 25.78 -72.57 -8.95
C ALA A 194 26.78 -73.57 -9.57
N ALA A 195 27.97 -73.11 -9.96
CA ALA A 195 29.02 -73.98 -10.47
C ALA A 195 29.49 -75.02 -9.43
N SER A 196 29.73 -74.61 -8.18
CA SER A 196 30.11 -75.54 -7.10
C SER A 196 29.00 -76.53 -6.75
N MET A 197 27.72 -76.14 -6.87
CA MET A 197 26.59 -77.05 -6.74
C MET A 197 26.55 -78.08 -7.87
N GLN A 198 26.87 -77.67 -9.09
CA GLN A 198 26.98 -78.58 -10.24
C GLN A 198 28.08 -79.61 -10.03
N GLU A 199 29.25 -79.16 -9.56
CA GLU A 199 30.39 -80.02 -9.24
C GLU A 199 30.07 -80.98 -8.07
N SER A 200 29.42 -80.48 -7.01
CA SER A 200 28.96 -81.31 -5.90
C SER A 200 27.93 -82.36 -6.33
N SER A 201 27.02 -82.00 -7.26
CA SER A 201 26.07 -82.95 -7.83
C SER A 201 26.78 -84.06 -8.60
N ALA A 202 27.75 -83.71 -9.45
CA ALA A 202 28.54 -84.69 -10.20
C ALA A 202 29.36 -85.60 -9.26
N ALA A 203 29.99 -85.05 -8.23
CA ALA A 203 30.69 -85.84 -7.22
C ALA A 203 29.74 -86.78 -6.45
N SER A 204 28.52 -86.34 -6.15
CA SER A 204 27.51 -87.19 -5.52
C SER A 204 27.05 -88.32 -6.44
N GLU A 205 26.96 -88.09 -7.76
CA GLU A 205 26.68 -89.13 -8.76
C GLU A 205 27.83 -90.15 -8.84
N GLU A 206 29.08 -89.69 -8.86
CA GLU A 206 30.27 -90.55 -8.87
C GLU A 206 30.40 -91.40 -7.59
N ILE A 207 30.11 -90.81 -6.42
CA ILE A 207 30.05 -91.54 -5.15
C ILE A 207 28.96 -92.60 -5.20
N SER A 208 27.78 -92.27 -5.72
CA SER A 208 26.68 -93.23 -5.82
C SER A 208 27.05 -94.41 -6.72
N ALA A 209 27.67 -94.16 -7.88
CA ALA A 209 28.18 -95.21 -8.76
C ALA A 209 29.28 -96.06 -8.09
N SER A 210 30.19 -95.42 -7.36
CA SER A 210 31.24 -96.12 -6.60
C SER A 210 30.66 -97.03 -5.52
N VAL A 211 29.60 -96.59 -4.84
CA VAL A 211 28.88 -97.40 -3.84
C VAL A 211 28.21 -98.60 -4.50
N GLU A 212 27.58 -98.44 -5.66
CA GLU A 212 27.02 -99.56 -6.44
C GLU A 212 28.11 -100.57 -6.86
N GLU A 213 29.28 -100.10 -7.30
CA GLU A 213 30.42 -100.96 -7.65
C GLU A 213 30.98 -101.71 -6.44
N VAL A 214 31.09 -101.04 -5.28
CA VAL A 214 31.51 -101.67 -4.02
C VAL A 214 30.52 -102.71 -3.56
N ASP A 215 29.20 -102.44 -3.64
CA ASP A 215 28.16 -103.41 -3.30
C ASP A 215 28.22 -104.63 -4.21
N SER A 216 28.39 -104.43 -5.52
CA SER A 216 28.60 -105.50 -6.50
C SER A 216 29.84 -106.35 -6.16
N SER A 217 30.97 -105.70 -5.89
CA SER A 217 32.22 -106.36 -5.52
C SER A 217 32.12 -107.12 -4.20
N ALA A 218 31.42 -106.57 -3.21
CA ALA A 218 31.17 -107.23 -1.93
C ALA A 218 30.30 -108.48 -2.10
N ASN A 219 29.27 -108.41 -2.96
CA ASN A 219 28.46 -109.56 -3.34
C ASN A 219 29.30 -110.65 -4.04
N GLU A 220 30.17 -110.29 -4.98
CA GLU A 220 31.08 -111.24 -5.66
C GLU A 220 32.08 -111.88 -4.67
N LEU A 221 32.65 -111.08 -3.77
CA LEU A 221 33.57 -111.57 -2.73
C LEU A 221 32.87 -112.54 -1.77
N SER A 222 31.64 -112.21 -1.35
CA SER A 222 30.79 -113.09 -0.52
C SER A 222 30.55 -114.43 -1.22
N GLN A 223 30.25 -114.40 -2.53
CA GLN A 223 30.09 -115.60 -3.35
C GLN A 223 31.38 -116.44 -3.40
N LYS A 224 32.53 -115.82 -3.69
CA LYS A 224 33.84 -116.51 -3.71
C LYS A 224 34.23 -117.07 -2.34
N ALA A 225 33.92 -116.35 -1.25
CA ALA A 225 34.16 -116.83 0.10
C ALA A 225 33.29 -118.05 0.44
N MET A 226 32.03 -118.07 0.01
CA MET A 226 31.16 -119.25 0.10
C MET A 226 31.72 -120.43 -0.70
N GLU A 227 32.15 -120.22 -1.93
CA GLU A 227 32.80 -121.25 -2.76
C GLU A 227 34.08 -121.79 -2.09
N GLY A 228 34.95 -120.90 -1.59
CA GLY A 228 36.17 -121.25 -0.87
C GLY A 228 35.92 -122.03 0.43
N SER A 229 34.89 -121.63 1.18
CA SER A 229 34.42 -122.36 2.37
C SER A 229 33.92 -123.77 2.00
N ASN A 230 33.15 -123.89 0.93
CA ASN A 230 32.65 -125.17 0.43
C ASN A 230 33.81 -126.09 0.00
N ASN A 231 34.78 -125.55 -0.76
CA ASN A 231 35.99 -126.27 -1.15
C ASN A 231 36.81 -126.72 0.08
N SER A 232 36.96 -125.85 1.08
CA SER A 232 37.68 -126.18 2.33
C SER A 232 36.99 -127.32 3.10
N ASN A 233 35.65 -127.34 3.14
CA ASN A 233 34.89 -128.45 3.71
C ASN A 233 35.13 -129.76 2.93
N GLN A 234 35.12 -129.72 1.60
CA GLN A 234 35.45 -130.90 0.78
C GLN A 234 36.88 -131.40 1.03
N PHE A 235 37.87 -130.51 1.13
CA PHE A 235 39.24 -130.91 1.48
C PHE A 235 39.33 -131.54 2.87
N LYS A 236 38.62 -130.99 3.86
CA LYS A 236 38.54 -131.56 5.21
C LYS A 236 37.95 -132.97 5.18
N GLU A 237 36.85 -133.19 4.46
CA GLU A 237 36.24 -134.52 4.29
C GLU A 237 37.23 -135.52 3.68
N ARG A 238 37.88 -135.16 2.57
CA ARG A 238 38.92 -135.99 1.93
C ARG A 238 40.09 -136.29 2.87
N ALA A 239 40.57 -135.30 3.64
CA ALA A 239 41.65 -135.51 4.60
C ALA A 239 41.22 -136.46 5.75
N THR A 240 39.96 -136.39 6.21
CA THR A 240 39.43 -137.35 7.18
C THR A 240 39.26 -138.77 6.63
N GLU A 241 38.93 -138.92 5.35
CA GLU A 241 38.94 -140.23 4.67
C GLU A 241 40.36 -140.80 4.59
N VAL A 242 41.35 -140.01 4.19
CA VAL A 242 42.76 -140.44 4.13
C VAL A 242 43.29 -140.85 5.50
N LYS A 243 42.89 -140.17 6.59
CA LYS A 243 43.31 -140.53 7.96
C LYS A 243 42.70 -141.84 8.46
N LYS A 244 41.57 -142.29 7.90
CA LYS A 244 40.86 -143.52 8.29
C LYS A 244 41.36 -144.77 7.55
N ASN A 245 42.16 -144.61 6.51
CA ASN A 245 42.85 -145.68 5.78
C ASN A 245 44.30 -145.81 6.25
#